data_AF-A0A931UU73-F1
#
_entry.id   AF-A0A931UU73-F1
#
_cell.length_a   1.000
_cell.length_b   1.000
_cell.length_c   1.000
_cell.angle_alpha   90.00
_cell.angle_beta   90.00
_cell.angle_gamma   90.00
#
_symmetry.space_group_name_H-M   'P 1'
#
loop_
_entity.id
_entity.type
_entity.pdbx_description
1 polymer ?
#
loop_
_entity_poly.entity_id
_entity_poly.type
_entity_poly.pdbx_seq_one_letter_code
_entity_poly.pdbx_strand_id
1 'polypeptide(L)'
;MVLAADRRRTLAVVRFERGAARVIRGRLPPRVLAEIRDVAERMRIPEGRVTLKREEGTVRVDLADVADPRAAQQLRNVIGRFRLAELRG
;
A
#
# COMPACT_ATOMS: atom_id res chain seq x y z
N MET A 1 -15.98 -8.60 14.28
CA MET A 1 -15.34 -7.93 13.13
C MET A 1 -14.57 -6.72 13.65
N VAL A 2 -13.33 -6.94 14.12
CA VAL A 2 -12.49 -5.87 14.66
C VAL A 2 -11.50 -5.48 13.59
N LEU A 3 -11.58 -4.26 13.06
CA LEU A 3 -10.45 -3.64 12.35
C LEU A 3 -10.61 -2.10 12.38
N ALA A 4 -10.90 -1.56 13.57
CA ALA A 4 -10.43 -0.23 13.91
C ALA A 4 -8.91 -0.33 14.11
N ALA A 5 -8.19 -0.49 13.00
CA ALA A 5 -6.75 -0.62 13.01
C ALA A 5 -6.15 0.64 13.66
N ASP A 6 -5.45 0.42 14.76
CA ASP A 6 -4.75 1.40 15.56
C ASP A 6 -4.13 2.52 14.68
N ARG A 7 -4.72 3.72 14.76
CA ARG A 7 -4.30 4.89 13.97
C ARG A 7 -2.82 5.21 14.19
N ARG A 8 -2.23 4.83 15.33
CA ARG A 8 -0.80 5.04 15.64
C ARG A 8 0.14 4.17 14.82
N ARG A 9 -0.33 3.07 14.25
CA ARG A 9 0.50 2.13 13.47
C ARG A 9 0.43 2.36 11.96
N THR A 10 -0.53 3.15 11.47
CA THR A 10 -0.68 3.37 10.02
C THR A 10 0.39 4.34 9.52
N LEU A 11 1.24 3.87 8.61
CA LEU A 11 2.27 4.70 7.94
C LEU A 11 1.64 5.53 6.83
N ALA A 12 0.91 4.86 5.94
CA ALA A 12 0.23 5.50 4.83
C ALA A 12 -0.95 4.67 4.33
N VAL A 13 -1.87 5.34 3.63
CA VAL A 13 -2.97 4.71 2.90
C VAL A 13 -2.92 5.19 1.46
N VAL A 14 -2.87 4.25 0.52
CA VAL A 14 -2.93 4.52 -0.91
C VAL A 14 -4.29 4.05 -1.42
N ARG A 15 -4.95 4.90 -2.19
CA ARG A 15 -6.19 4.57 -2.90
C ARG A 15 -5.89 4.44 -4.39
N PHE A 16 -6.39 3.37 -4.99
CA PHE A 16 -6.46 3.21 -6.43
C PHE A 16 -7.86 3.61 -6.88
N GLU A 17 -7.94 4.50 -7.85
CA GLU A 17 -9.20 4.89 -8.49
C GLU A 17 -8.92 5.23 -9.95
N ARG A 18 -9.71 4.63 -10.85
CA ARG A 18 -9.60 4.84 -12.31
C ARG A 18 -8.17 4.62 -12.82
N GLY A 19 -7.48 3.59 -12.28
CA GLY A 19 -6.11 3.26 -12.64
C GLY A 19 -5.02 4.18 -12.05
N ALA A 20 -5.39 5.20 -11.25
CA ALA A 20 -4.43 6.09 -10.61
C ALA A 20 -4.24 5.73 -9.13
N ALA A 21 -2.98 5.74 -8.66
CA ALA A 21 -2.66 5.55 -7.24
C ALA A 21 -2.33 6.88 -6.55
N ARG A 22 -3.06 7.19 -5.48
CA ARG A 22 -2.89 8.41 -4.67
C ARG A 22 -2.79 8.11 -3.18
N VAL A 23 -1.88 8.78 -2.49
CA VAL A 23 -1.81 8.71 -1.02
C VAL A 23 -2.97 9.54 -0.46
N ILE A 24 -3.86 8.92 0.31
CA ILE A 24 -5.00 9.59 0.95
C ILE A 24 -4.77 9.82 2.46
N ARG A 25 -3.74 9.21 3.03
CA ARG A 25 -3.34 9.40 4.43
C ARG A 25 -1.86 9.09 4.61
N GLY A 26 -1.20 9.83 5.50
CA GLY A 26 0.21 9.63 5.83
C GLY A 26 1.13 10.14 4.71
N ARG A 27 2.36 9.66 4.71
CA ARG A 27 3.35 9.99 3.67
C ARG A 27 4.05 8.71 3.23
N LEU A 28 4.38 8.68 1.94
CA LEU A 28 5.30 7.69 1.38
C LEU A 28 6.42 8.44 0.67
N PRO A 29 7.64 7.91 0.72
CA PRO A 29 8.69 8.41 -0.15
C PRO A 29 8.25 8.34 -1.63
N PRO A 30 8.64 9.31 -2.47
CA PRO A 30 8.25 9.35 -3.89
C PRO A 30 8.58 8.04 -4.63
N ARG A 31 9.73 7.44 -4.33
CA ARG A 31 10.17 6.17 -4.92
C ARG A 31 9.21 5.02 -4.62
N VAL A 32 8.73 4.91 -3.39
CA VAL A 32 7.79 3.85 -2.99
C VAL A 32 6.44 4.06 -3.67
N LEU A 33 5.96 5.31 -3.74
CA LEU A 33 4.72 5.63 -4.43
C LEU A 33 4.82 5.34 -5.94
N ALA A 34 5.96 5.60 -6.57
CA ALA A 34 6.21 5.29 -7.98
C ALA A 34 6.11 3.78 -8.22
N GLU A 35 6.77 2.96 -7.41
CA GLU A 35 6.72 1.49 -7.54
C GLU A 35 5.31 0.93 -7.34
N ILE A 36 4.52 1.52 -6.43
CA ILE A 36 3.10 1.16 -6.26
C ILE A 36 2.28 1.54 -7.50
N ARG A 37 2.55 2.71 -8.10
CA ARG A 37 1.89 3.15 -9.34
C ARG A 37 2.22 2.22 -10.50
N ASP A 38 3.49 1.85 -10.66
CA ASP A 38 3.94 0.95 -11.72
C ASP A 38 3.25 -0.41 -11.63
N VAL A 39 3.08 -0.96 -10.42
CA VAL A 39 2.31 -2.20 -10.23
C VAL A 39 0.83 -2.01 -10.57
N ALA A 40 0.22 -0.93 -10.10
CA ALA A 40 -1.19 -0.66 -10.35
C ALA A 40 -1.50 -0.51 -11.85
N GLU A 41 -0.61 0.16 -12.59
CA GLU A 41 -0.70 0.33 -14.03
C GLU A 41 -0.50 -1.00 -14.77
N ARG A 42 0.60 -1.73 -14.48
CA ARG A 42 0.91 -3.02 -15.12
C ARG A 42 -0.18 -4.07 -14.90
N MET A 43 -0.76 -4.10 -13.70
CA MET A 43 -1.81 -5.04 -13.32
C MET A 43 -3.21 -4.51 -13.63
N ARG A 44 -3.33 -3.30 -14.20
CA ARG A 44 -4.61 -2.66 -14.55
C ARG A 44 -5.60 -2.60 -13.38
N ILE A 45 -5.13 -2.24 -12.18
CA ILE A 45 -5.94 -2.18 -10.97
C ILE A 45 -6.94 -1.01 -11.08
N PRO A 46 -8.25 -1.25 -11.25
CA PRO A 46 -9.21 -0.18 -11.49
C PRO A 46 -9.53 0.60 -10.22
N GLU A 47 -9.62 -0.12 -9.11
CA GLU A 47 -9.94 0.41 -7.79
C GLU A 47 -9.30 -0.46 -6.69
N GLY A 48 -9.18 0.12 -5.50
CA GLY A 48 -8.66 -0.58 -4.34
C GLY A 48 -8.08 0.35 -3.28
N ARG A 49 -7.67 -0.25 -2.17
CA ARG A 49 -6.99 0.44 -1.09
C ARG A 49 -5.87 -0.42 -0.53
N VAL A 50 -4.69 0.18 -0.40
CA VAL A 50 -3.56 -0.37 0.35
C VAL A 50 -3.39 0.44 1.62
N THR A 51 -3.32 -0.25 2.76
CA THR A 51 -2.94 0.34 4.04
C THR A 51 -1.59 -0.25 4.46
N LEU A 52 -0.58 0.62 4.59
CA LEU A 52 0.72 0.25 5.12
C LEU A 52 0.72 0.51 6.63
N LYS A 53 1.03 -0.52 7.41
CA LYS A 53 1.11 -0.45 8.88
C LYS A 53 2.49 -0.86 9.35
N ARG A 54 2.97 -0.19 10.40
CA ARG A 54 4.13 -0.61 11.17
C ARG A 54 3.71 -1.72 12.13
N GLU A 55 4.39 -2.87 12.04
CA GLU A 55 4.17 -4.01 12.93
C GLU A 55 5.54 -4.57 13.33
N GLU A 56 5.90 -4.46 14.61
CA GLU A 56 7.11 -5.07 15.21
C GLU A 56 8.43 -4.86 14.42
N GLY A 57 8.63 -3.65 13.87
CA GLY A 57 9.84 -3.32 13.09
C GLY A 57 9.75 -3.68 11.61
N THR A 58 8.68 -4.35 11.20
CA THR A 58 8.36 -4.67 9.81
C THR A 58 7.16 -3.84 9.30
N VAL A 59 6.82 -4.04 8.03
CA VAL A 59 5.69 -3.37 7.38
C VAL A 59 4.67 -4.42 7.01
N ARG A 60 3.47 -4.27 7.58
CA ARG A 60 2.30 -5.05 7.23
C ARG A 60 1.51 -4.32 6.14
N VAL A 61 1.09 -5.06 5.12
CA VAL A 61 0.30 -4.55 4.00
C VAL A 61 -1.09 -5.15 4.05
N ASP A 62 -2.09 -4.31 4.31
CA ASP A 62 -3.49 -4.70 4.21
C ASP A 62 -4.07 -4.15 2.92
N LEU A 63 -4.73 -5.03 2.17
CA LEU A 63 -5.37 -4.74 0.89
C LEU A 63 -6.88 -4.88 1.05
N ALA A 64 -7.62 -3.90 0.57
CA ALA A 64 -9.08 -3.93 0.47
C ALA A 64 -9.49 -3.55 -0.96
N ASP A 65 -10.59 -4.12 -1.42
CA ASP A 65 -11.23 -3.77 -2.69
C ASP A 65 -10.33 -3.97 -3.94
N VAL A 66 -9.26 -4.78 -3.82
CA VAL A 66 -8.44 -5.23 -4.95
C VAL A 66 -8.92 -6.61 -5.38
N ALA A 67 -9.66 -6.67 -6.49
CA ALA A 67 -10.33 -7.89 -6.95
C ALA A 67 -9.35 -8.97 -7.46
N ASP A 68 -8.28 -8.58 -8.16
CA ASP A 68 -7.30 -9.53 -8.70
C ASP A 68 -6.32 -10.00 -7.61
N PRO A 69 -6.33 -11.31 -7.25
CA PRO A 69 -5.41 -11.86 -6.26
C PRO A 69 -3.94 -11.77 -6.67
N ARG A 70 -3.63 -11.80 -7.99
CA ARG A 70 -2.27 -11.66 -8.50
C ARG A 70 -1.77 -10.23 -8.29
N ALA A 71 -2.61 -9.25 -8.59
CA ALA A 71 -2.32 -7.84 -8.33
C ALA A 71 -2.10 -7.58 -6.83
N ALA A 72 -2.96 -8.16 -5.99
CA ALA A 72 -2.82 -8.10 -4.53
C ALA A 72 -1.47 -8.69 -4.07
N GLN A 73 -1.07 -9.85 -4.58
CA GLN A 73 0.22 -10.44 -4.25
C GLN A 73 1.40 -9.60 -4.75
N GLN A 74 1.31 -9.05 -5.97
CA GLN A 74 2.36 -8.22 -6.54
C GLN A 74 2.55 -6.92 -5.74
N LEU A 75 1.46 -6.30 -5.28
CA LEU A 75 1.53 -5.15 -4.37
C LEU A 75 2.22 -5.49 -3.06
N ARG A 76 1.89 -6.64 -2.44
CA ARG A 76 2.59 -7.13 -1.23
C ARG A 76 4.08 -7.36 -1.49
N ASN A 77 4.43 -7.97 -2.61
CA ASN A 77 5.82 -8.25 -2.98
C ASN A 77 6.63 -6.96 -3.15
N VAL A 78 6.07 -5.96 -3.85
CA VAL A 78 6.76 -4.69 -4.07
C VAL A 78 6.92 -3.92 -2.76
N ILE A 79 5.85 -3.79 -1.98
CA ILE A 79 5.92 -3.04 -0.72
C ILE A 79 6.80 -3.76 0.31
N GLY A 80 6.74 -5.09 0.36
CA GLY A 80 7.54 -5.91 1.27
C GLY A 80 9.05 -5.88 1.01
N ARG A 81 9.49 -5.35 -0.13
CA ARG A 81 10.93 -5.14 -0.42
C ARG A 81 11.52 -3.95 0.33
N PHE A 82 10.70 -3.02 0.79
CA PHE A 82 11.16 -1.82 1.48
C PHE A 82 11.29 -2.07 2.98
N ARG A 83 12.42 -1.68 3.55
CA ARG A 83 12.60 -1.67 5.00
C ARG A 83 11.76 -0.56 5.61
N LEU A 84 11.34 -0.73 6.87
CA LEU A 84 10.56 0.27 7.59
C LEU A 84 11.24 1.66 7.61
N ALA A 85 12.58 1.70 7.68
CA ALA A 85 13.35 2.94 7.63
C ALA A 85 13.20 3.68 6.28
N GLU A 86 13.09 2.93 5.18
CA GLU A 86 12.92 3.49 3.84
C GLU A 86 11.51 4.02 3.61
N LEU A 87 10.53 3.54 4.38
CA LEU A 87 9.12 3.96 4.29
C LEU A 87 8.79 5.18 5.15
N ARG A 88 9.72 5.59 6.01
CA ARG A 88 9.63 6.84 6.76
C ARG A 88 10.25 7.94 5.91
N GLY A 89 9.41 8.86 5.44
CA GLY A 89 9.86 10.16 4.94
C GLY A 89 10.15 11.12 6.09
#